data_AF-A0A2E3H4W8-F1
#
_entry.id   AF-A0A2E3H4W8-F1
#
_cell.length_a   1.000
_cell.length_b   1.000
_cell.length_c   1.000
_cell.angle_alpha   90.00
_cell.angle_beta   90.00
_cell.angle_gamma   90.00
#
_symmetry.space_group_name_H-M   'P 1'
#
loop_
_entity.id
_entity.type
_entity.pdbx_description
1 polymer ?
#
loop_
_entity_poly.entity_id
_entity_poly.type
_entity_poly.pdbx_seq_one_letter_code
_entity_poly.pdbx_strand_id
1 'polypeptide(L)'
;MNILQIASLLIVLAGVFGTINYFILKLPSSIGILVVALFASLAVLGIDAMWPASTVAEDIRGFVQDIDFSDALLEGMLGLLLFAGALHVKVSDLRAQWGIVFLMATMGIALSTLVVGVGFSWLTGMPILIALVFGALISPTDPVAVLGVLREASLPKSLETKIAGESLFNDGVGYVVFLVLVGIAFPSGEAHGSGLSGAAQLFLQEALGGAVLGLVAGWLTFRVMRHINDPSLEVLITLGLAFGGYELSVALHVSAPIMAVCAGLLIGDIGARHGMSEETRRYVDMFWHLIDEILNAVLFLLIGVEVFAVTFDTSSAFAAVFSIALALLARLSAVAVPVLLLRPFRAFDQGTIPIMTWGGLKGGISVALALSLPEGEWTPLILTSTYCVVIFSIVVQGLTVAPLAKRIGREPELM
;
A
#
# COMPACT_ATOMS: atom_id res chain seq x y z
N MET A 1 5.51 -18.32 -18.69
CA MET A 1 4.22 -19.07 -18.58
C MET A 1 3.06 -18.22 -19.12
N ASN A 2 1.84 -18.74 -19.33
CA ASN A 2 0.71 -17.84 -19.62
C ASN A 2 0.15 -17.21 -18.33
N ILE A 3 -0.53 -16.07 -18.43
CA ILE A 3 -1.07 -15.31 -17.28
C ILE A 3 -1.96 -16.18 -16.39
N LEU A 4 -2.78 -17.07 -16.98
CA LEU A 4 -3.67 -17.96 -16.24
C LEU A 4 -2.89 -18.95 -15.37
N GLN A 5 -1.81 -19.53 -15.89
CA GLN A 5 -0.95 -20.46 -15.16
C GLN A 5 -0.28 -19.77 -13.97
N ILE A 6 0.22 -18.54 -14.18
CA ILE A 6 0.83 -17.72 -13.13
C ILE A 6 -0.20 -17.42 -12.04
N ALA A 7 -1.36 -16.86 -12.40
CA ALA A 7 -2.42 -16.53 -11.47
C ALA A 7 -2.91 -17.76 -10.68
N SER A 8 -3.10 -18.90 -11.36
CA SER A 8 -3.47 -20.16 -10.71
C SER A 8 -2.41 -20.60 -9.70
N LEU A 9 -1.12 -20.52 -10.05
CA LEU A 9 -0.05 -20.92 -9.15
C LEU A 9 0.01 -20.02 -7.91
N LEU A 10 -0.11 -18.70 -8.10
CA LEU A 10 -0.10 -17.74 -7.00
C LEU A 10 -1.24 -18.00 -6.02
N ILE A 11 -2.46 -18.26 -6.51
CA ILE A 11 -3.61 -18.58 -5.66
C ILE A 11 -3.38 -19.90 -4.90
N VAL A 12 -2.87 -20.94 -5.58
CA VAL A 12 -2.56 -22.22 -4.95
C VAL A 12 -1.50 -22.06 -3.86
N LEU A 13 -0.40 -21.37 -4.16
CA LEU A 13 0.69 -21.12 -3.21
C LEU A 13 0.22 -20.27 -2.03
N ALA A 14 -0.58 -19.22 -2.27
CA ALA A 14 -1.15 -18.41 -1.20
C ALA A 14 -2.03 -19.25 -0.26
N GLY A 15 -2.84 -20.16 -0.81
CA GLY A 15 -3.63 -21.11 -0.02
C GLY A 15 -2.76 -22.09 0.79
N VAL A 16 -1.71 -22.64 0.18
CA VAL A 16 -0.78 -23.55 0.86
C VAL A 16 -0.03 -22.82 1.99
N PHE A 17 0.52 -21.63 1.72
CA PHE A 17 1.27 -20.86 2.71
C PHE A 17 0.37 -20.33 3.82
N GLY A 18 -0.85 -19.92 3.49
CA GLY A 18 -1.88 -19.58 4.47
C GLY A 18 -2.22 -20.75 5.38
N THR A 19 -2.32 -21.96 4.82
CA THR A 19 -2.54 -23.20 5.59
C THR A 19 -1.37 -23.52 6.51
N ILE A 20 -0.13 -23.39 6.03
CA ILE A 20 1.08 -23.56 6.83
C ILE A 20 1.09 -22.55 7.99
N ASN A 21 0.80 -21.28 7.72
CA ASN A 21 0.70 -20.25 8.75
C ASN A 21 -0.37 -20.63 9.79
N TYR A 22 -1.56 -21.04 9.36
CA TYR A 22 -2.66 -21.40 10.24
C TYR A 22 -2.29 -22.52 11.23
N PHE A 23 -1.62 -23.57 10.76
CA PHE A 23 -1.27 -24.71 11.61
C PHE A 23 0.03 -24.52 12.41
N ILE A 24 1.03 -23.83 11.85
CA ILE A 24 2.39 -23.78 12.43
C ILE A 24 2.66 -22.43 13.10
N LEU A 25 2.62 -21.34 12.35
CA LEU A 25 3.12 -20.03 12.81
C LEU A 25 2.09 -19.25 13.64
N LYS A 26 0.80 -19.39 13.32
CA LYS A 26 -0.33 -18.68 13.96
C LYS A 26 -0.14 -17.16 13.99
N LEU A 27 0.47 -16.63 12.94
CA LEU A 27 0.63 -15.18 12.75
C LEU A 27 -0.60 -14.62 12.01
N PRO A 28 -0.83 -13.29 12.06
CA PRO A 28 -1.80 -12.63 11.21
C PRO A 28 -1.64 -13.04 9.74
N SER A 29 -2.75 -13.30 9.04
CA SER A 29 -2.77 -14.02 7.75
C SER A 29 -1.73 -13.52 6.74
N SER A 30 -1.75 -12.24 6.39
CA SER A 30 -0.83 -11.65 5.39
C SER A 30 0.64 -11.71 5.83
N ILE A 31 0.93 -11.39 7.10
CA ILE A 31 2.29 -11.46 7.65
C ILE A 31 2.80 -12.89 7.67
N GLY A 32 1.95 -13.84 8.07
CA GLY A 32 2.27 -15.25 8.10
C GLY A 32 2.58 -15.81 6.72
N ILE A 33 1.80 -15.45 5.69
CA ILE A 33 2.06 -15.85 4.30
C ILE A 33 3.42 -15.32 3.84
N LEU A 34 3.71 -14.03 4.08
CA LEU A 34 5.03 -13.46 3.76
C LEU A 34 6.16 -14.21 4.46
N VAL A 35 6.02 -14.47 5.77
CA VAL A 35 7.07 -15.16 6.54
C VAL A 35 7.30 -16.58 6.01
N VAL A 36 6.24 -17.33 5.70
CA VAL A 36 6.37 -18.66 5.08
C VAL A 36 7.05 -18.55 3.72
N ALA A 37 6.66 -17.58 2.89
CA ALA A 37 7.26 -17.34 1.58
C ALA A 37 8.75 -17.01 1.69
N LEU A 38 9.13 -16.10 2.59
CA LEU A 38 10.53 -15.75 2.85
C LEU A 38 11.35 -16.97 3.31
N PHE A 39 10.83 -17.77 4.25
CA PHE A 39 11.52 -18.98 4.70
C PHE A 39 11.68 -20.00 3.56
N ALA A 40 10.64 -20.19 2.74
CA ALA A 40 10.72 -21.06 1.58
C ALA A 40 11.78 -20.56 0.57
N SER A 41 11.78 -19.26 0.27
CA SER A 41 12.74 -18.62 -0.62
C SER A 41 14.18 -18.77 -0.11
N LEU A 42 14.42 -18.47 1.17
CA LEU A 42 15.73 -18.62 1.81
C LEU A 42 16.20 -20.08 1.88
N ALA A 43 15.28 -21.02 2.12
CA ALA A 43 15.60 -22.45 2.13
C ALA A 43 16.07 -22.92 0.74
N VAL A 44 15.41 -22.47 -0.33
CA VAL A 44 15.85 -22.79 -1.70
C VAL A 44 17.21 -22.16 -2.00
N LEU A 45 17.42 -20.88 -1.66
CA LEU A 45 18.74 -20.23 -1.84
C LEU A 45 19.85 -20.95 -1.05
N GLY A 46 19.53 -21.44 0.16
CA GLY A 46 20.46 -22.22 0.96
C GLY A 46 20.79 -23.59 0.35
N ILE A 47 19.80 -24.27 -0.24
CA ILE A 47 20.00 -25.52 -0.97
C ILE A 47 20.91 -25.30 -2.17
N ASP A 48 20.66 -24.24 -2.96
CA ASP A 48 21.46 -23.90 -4.13
C ASP A 48 22.93 -23.59 -3.76
N ALA A 49 23.15 -22.86 -2.67
CA ALA A 49 24.48 -22.59 -2.13
C ALA A 49 25.23 -23.88 -1.68
N MET A 50 24.49 -24.87 -1.16
CA MET A 50 25.05 -26.17 -0.76
C MET A 50 25.22 -27.14 -1.93
N TRP A 51 24.38 -27.02 -2.96
CA TRP A 51 24.33 -27.91 -4.10
C TRP A 51 24.18 -27.14 -5.43
N PRO A 52 25.23 -26.47 -5.93
CA PRO A 52 25.14 -25.56 -7.08
C PRO A 52 24.74 -26.22 -8.42
N ALA A 53 24.61 -27.55 -8.44
CA ALA A 53 24.08 -28.29 -9.58
C ALA A 53 22.53 -28.34 -9.61
N SER A 54 21.86 -27.89 -8.54
CA SER A 54 20.40 -27.78 -8.52
C SER A 54 19.99 -26.49 -9.22
N THR A 55 19.53 -26.54 -10.47
CA THR A 55 19.00 -25.37 -11.21
C THR A 55 17.74 -24.77 -10.58
N VAL A 56 17.31 -25.21 -9.40
CA VAL A 56 16.04 -24.88 -8.76
C VAL A 56 15.94 -23.38 -8.45
N ALA A 57 17.00 -22.73 -7.98
CA ALA A 57 16.96 -21.29 -7.70
C ALA A 57 16.92 -20.47 -8.99
N GLU A 58 17.61 -20.90 -10.05
CA GLU A 58 17.56 -20.27 -11.37
C GLU A 58 16.17 -20.42 -12.00
N ASP A 59 15.57 -21.60 -11.91
CA ASP A 59 14.22 -21.89 -12.40
C ASP A 59 13.16 -21.02 -11.68
N ILE A 60 13.27 -20.87 -10.35
CA ILE A 60 12.37 -20.00 -9.58
C ILE A 60 12.64 -18.53 -9.88
N ARG A 61 13.90 -18.10 -10.03
CA ARG A 61 14.21 -16.72 -10.41
C ARG A 61 13.64 -16.38 -11.79
N GLY A 62 13.77 -17.29 -12.76
CA GLY A 62 13.16 -17.13 -14.08
C GLY A 62 11.64 -17.04 -13.99
N PHE A 63 11.02 -17.85 -13.13
CA PHE A 63 9.57 -17.76 -12.85
C PHE A 63 9.16 -16.43 -12.21
N VAL A 64 9.93 -15.91 -11.27
CA VAL A 64 9.66 -14.60 -10.64
C VAL A 64 9.81 -13.47 -11.63
N GLN A 65 10.82 -13.51 -12.49
CA GLN A 65 11.00 -12.52 -13.57
C GLN A 65 9.89 -12.60 -14.63
N ASP A 66 9.33 -13.80 -14.86
CA ASP A 66 8.14 -14.00 -15.69
C ASP A 66 6.87 -13.37 -15.06
N ILE A 67 6.83 -13.23 -13.73
CA ILE A 67 5.80 -12.46 -13.04
C ILE A 67 6.26 -11.01 -13.08
N ASP A 68 5.76 -10.22 -14.03
CA ASP A 68 5.94 -8.78 -13.97
C ASP A 68 5.21 -8.23 -12.73
N PHE A 69 5.93 -8.20 -11.59
CA PHE A 69 5.36 -7.85 -10.28
C PHE A 69 4.80 -6.43 -10.30
N SER A 70 5.52 -5.52 -10.97
CA SER A 70 5.12 -4.13 -11.11
C SER A 70 3.76 -4.05 -11.80
N ASP A 71 3.62 -4.67 -12.97
CA ASP A 71 2.39 -4.60 -13.75
C ASP A 71 1.26 -5.36 -13.07
N ALA A 72 1.53 -6.56 -12.55
CA ALA A 72 0.56 -7.36 -11.82
C ALA A 72 -0.03 -6.59 -10.62
N LEU A 73 0.81 -5.87 -9.86
CA LEU A 73 0.35 -5.08 -8.73
C LEU A 73 -0.31 -3.76 -9.18
N LEU A 74 0.39 -2.93 -9.94
CA LEU A 74 -0.04 -1.56 -10.25
C LEU A 74 -1.22 -1.51 -11.22
N GLU A 75 -1.28 -2.40 -12.21
CA GLU A 75 -2.37 -2.43 -13.19
C GLU A 75 -3.45 -3.44 -12.78
N GLY A 76 -3.05 -4.61 -12.27
CA GLY A 76 -3.98 -5.70 -11.98
C GLY A 76 -4.68 -5.62 -10.61
N MET A 77 -3.95 -5.29 -9.54
CA MET A 77 -4.43 -5.48 -8.17
C MET A 77 -4.72 -4.17 -7.43
N LEU A 78 -3.94 -3.11 -7.68
CA LEU A 78 -3.96 -1.86 -6.92
C LEU A 78 -5.35 -1.22 -6.93
N GLY A 79 -5.98 -1.12 -8.10
CA GLY A 79 -7.34 -0.59 -8.22
C GLY A 79 -8.36 -1.34 -7.38
N LEU A 80 -8.28 -2.68 -7.35
CA LEU A 80 -9.17 -3.52 -6.56
C LEU A 80 -8.90 -3.40 -5.06
N LEU A 81 -7.63 -3.43 -4.64
CA LEU A 81 -7.22 -3.28 -3.24
C LEU A 81 -7.69 -1.95 -2.67
N LEU A 82 -7.47 -0.86 -3.41
CA LEU A 82 -7.89 0.48 -2.97
C LEU A 82 -9.41 0.64 -2.99
N PHE A 83 -10.10 0.10 -3.99
CA PHE A 83 -11.56 0.13 -4.04
C PHE A 83 -12.17 -0.66 -2.87
N ALA A 84 -11.67 -1.87 -2.62
CA ALA A 84 -12.14 -2.73 -1.52
C ALA A 84 -11.85 -2.11 -0.16
N GLY A 85 -10.63 -1.59 0.05
CA GLY A 85 -10.25 -0.87 1.26
C GLY A 85 -11.13 0.35 1.51
N ALA A 86 -11.42 1.13 0.46
CA ALA A 86 -12.31 2.28 0.53
C ALA A 86 -13.77 1.90 0.87
N LEU A 87 -14.28 0.81 0.30
CA LEU A 87 -15.66 0.36 0.49
C LEU A 87 -15.96 0.03 1.96
N HIS A 88 -14.99 -0.51 2.70
CA HIS A 88 -15.14 -0.84 4.11
C HIS A 88 -15.01 0.36 5.06
N VAL A 89 -14.53 1.52 4.58
CA VAL A 89 -14.35 2.72 5.42
C VAL A 89 -15.66 3.47 5.59
N LYS A 90 -16.10 3.61 6.85
CA LYS A 90 -17.29 4.41 7.20
C LYS A 90 -17.01 5.90 7.04
N VAL A 91 -17.57 6.50 5.99
CA VAL A 91 -17.39 7.94 5.68
C VAL A 91 -17.80 8.86 6.84
N SER A 92 -18.81 8.49 7.64
CA SER A 92 -19.19 9.28 8.83
C SER A 92 -18.09 9.31 9.91
N ASP A 93 -17.41 8.17 10.13
CA ASP A 93 -16.31 8.07 11.08
C ASP A 93 -15.07 8.81 10.53
N LEU A 94 -14.81 8.64 9.22
CA LEU A 94 -13.73 9.33 8.51
C LEU A 94 -13.91 10.85 8.55
N ARG A 95 -15.13 11.35 8.36
CA ARG A 95 -15.45 12.80 8.43
C ARG A 95 -15.11 13.39 9.79
N ALA A 96 -15.30 12.62 10.88
CA ALA A 96 -14.90 13.05 12.21
C ALA A 96 -13.37 13.17 12.36
N GLN A 97 -12.59 12.42 11.57
CA GLN A 97 -11.12 12.44 11.58
C GLN A 97 -10.50 13.17 10.37
N TRP A 98 -11.31 13.80 9.50
CA TRP A 98 -10.87 14.30 8.20
C TRP A 98 -9.68 15.25 8.28
N GLY A 99 -9.68 16.19 9.22
CA GLY A 99 -8.60 17.17 9.35
C GLY A 99 -7.22 16.55 9.60
N ILE A 100 -7.14 15.48 10.42
CA ILE A 100 -5.87 14.80 10.68
C ILE A 100 -5.48 13.88 9.52
N VAL A 101 -6.44 13.13 8.96
CA VAL A 101 -6.21 12.24 7.80
C VAL A 101 -5.72 13.04 6.60
N PHE A 102 -6.37 14.16 6.28
CA PHE A 102 -5.98 15.03 5.18
C PHE A 102 -4.58 15.62 5.36
N LEU A 103 -4.22 16.09 6.56
CA LEU A 103 -2.87 16.60 6.82
C LEU A 103 -1.80 15.50 6.70
N MET A 104 -2.06 14.28 7.16
CA MET A 104 -1.11 13.18 7.01
C MET A 104 -0.97 12.75 5.54
N ALA A 105 -2.08 12.65 4.80
CA ALA A 105 -2.09 12.30 3.38
C ALA A 105 -1.53 13.39 2.46
N THR A 106 -1.25 14.60 2.97
CA THR A 106 -0.65 15.69 2.18
C THR A 106 0.69 16.10 2.75
N MET A 107 0.68 16.82 3.87
CA MET A 107 1.89 17.27 4.57
C MET A 107 2.71 16.10 5.08
N GLY A 108 2.09 15.03 5.58
CA GLY A 108 2.80 13.84 6.04
C GLY A 108 3.59 13.16 4.92
N ILE A 109 3.00 13.00 3.74
CA ILE A 109 3.68 12.46 2.55
C ILE A 109 4.82 13.37 2.11
N ALA A 110 4.58 14.67 2.03
CA ALA A 110 5.61 15.63 1.65
C ALA A 110 6.80 15.60 2.62
N LEU A 111 6.54 15.60 3.93
CA LEU A 111 7.58 15.48 4.96
C LEU A 111 8.31 14.15 4.87
N SER A 112 7.59 13.04 4.73
CA SER A 112 8.18 11.71 4.60
C SER A 112 9.11 11.62 3.39
N THR A 113 8.63 12.10 2.23
CA THR A 113 9.39 12.18 0.98
C THR A 113 10.65 13.01 1.13
N LEU A 114 10.55 14.18 1.77
CA LEU A 114 11.70 15.06 2.00
C LEU A 114 12.71 14.45 2.98
N VAL A 115 12.25 13.88 4.11
CA VAL A 115 13.13 13.30 5.13
C VAL A 115 13.88 12.09 4.58
N VAL A 116 13.18 11.17 3.92
CA VAL A 116 13.82 10.00 3.30
C VAL A 116 14.70 10.45 2.14
N GLY A 117 14.22 11.30 1.24
CA GLY A 117 14.98 11.67 0.04
C GLY A 117 16.22 12.49 0.33
N VAL A 118 16.13 13.54 1.17
CA VAL A 118 17.30 14.33 1.57
C VAL A 118 18.26 13.47 2.38
N GLY A 119 17.76 12.67 3.32
CA GLY A 119 18.58 11.78 4.15
C GLY A 119 19.33 10.73 3.33
N PHE A 120 18.66 10.15 2.34
CA PHE A 120 19.24 9.11 1.49
C PHE A 120 20.24 9.68 0.49
N SER A 121 19.95 10.86 -0.10
CA SER A 121 20.90 11.60 -0.94
C SER A 121 22.18 11.94 -0.18
N TRP A 122 22.04 12.45 1.05
CA TRP A 122 23.18 12.79 1.90
C TRP A 122 24.04 11.56 2.25
N LEU A 123 23.40 10.41 2.51
CA LEU A 123 24.09 9.18 2.86
C LEU A 123 24.86 8.55 1.68
N THR A 124 24.23 8.53 0.51
CA THR A 124 24.68 7.71 -0.63
C THR A 124 25.38 8.54 -1.72
N GLY A 125 25.26 9.87 -1.67
CA GLY A 125 25.68 10.75 -2.76
C GLY A 125 24.72 10.77 -3.95
N MET A 126 23.58 10.06 -3.84
CA MET A 126 22.57 10.00 -4.90
C MET A 126 22.04 11.41 -5.23
N PRO A 127 21.82 11.73 -6.53
CA PRO A 127 21.18 12.98 -6.92
C PRO A 127 19.86 13.18 -6.18
N ILE A 128 19.68 14.39 -5.61
CA ILE A 128 18.55 14.67 -4.72
C ILE A 128 17.20 14.31 -5.32
N LEU A 129 17.03 14.51 -6.63
CA LEU A 129 15.79 14.25 -7.32
C LEU A 129 15.46 12.74 -7.37
N ILE A 130 16.45 11.89 -7.63
CA ILE A 130 16.30 10.42 -7.59
C ILE A 130 16.07 9.96 -6.15
N ALA A 131 16.73 10.58 -5.17
CA ALA A 131 16.50 10.26 -3.78
C ALA A 131 15.10 10.69 -3.30
N LEU A 132 14.55 11.79 -3.82
CA LEU A 132 13.16 12.18 -3.58
C LEU A 132 12.17 11.18 -4.19
N VAL A 133 12.47 10.59 -5.36
CA VAL A 133 11.70 9.47 -5.91
C VAL A 133 11.69 8.29 -4.92
N PHE A 134 12.85 7.95 -4.35
CA PHE A 134 12.94 6.93 -3.28
C PHE A 134 12.13 7.31 -2.03
N GLY A 135 12.15 8.58 -1.64
CA GLY A 135 11.33 9.06 -0.53
C GLY A 135 9.82 8.94 -0.79
N ALA A 136 9.39 9.21 -2.02
CA ALA A 136 7.99 9.12 -2.41
C ALA A 136 7.49 7.68 -2.44
N LEU A 137 8.26 6.74 -3.02
CA LEU A 137 7.85 5.33 -3.08
C LEU A 137 7.85 4.65 -1.70
N ILE A 138 8.67 5.11 -0.74
CA ILE A 138 8.66 4.60 0.64
C ILE A 138 7.58 5.27 1.48
N SER A 139 6.98 6.39 1.06
CA SER A 139 6.00 7.12 1.87
C SER A 139 4.67 6.37 2.10
N PRO A 140 4.07 5.71 1.09
CA PRO A 140 2.86 4.88 1.24
C PRO A 140 2.92 3.88 2.40
N THR A 141 1.76 3.56 2.96
CA THR A 141 1.62 2.65 4.10
C THR A 141 0.40 1.76 3.94
N ASP A 142 0.55 0.49 4.29
CA ASP A 142 -0.46 -0.55 4.11
C ASP A 142 -1.40 -0.63 5.33
N PRO A 143 -2.70 -0.35 5.18
CA PRO A 143 -3.65 -0.46 6.29
C PRO A 143 -3.99 -1.91 6.63
N VAL A 144 -3.94 -2.82 5.66
CA VAL A 144 -4.44 -4.20 5.80
C VAL A 144 -3.55 -4.98 6.76
N ALA A 145 -2.23 -4.88 6.57
CA ALA A 145 -1.26 -5.51 7.46
C ALA A 145 -1.43 -5.04 8.91
N VAL A 146 -1.70 -3.75 9.09
CA VAL A 146 -1.77 -3.09 10.40
C VAL A 146 -3.06 -3.46 11.11
N LEU A 147 -4.19 -3.29 10.42
CA LEU A 147 -5.52 -3.51 10.98
C LEU A 147 -5.74 -4.99 11.30
N GLY A 148 -5.22 -5.90 10.47
CA GLY A 148 -5.24 -7.34 10.75
C GLY A 148 -4.59 -7.68 12.09
N VAL A 149 -3.41 -7.10 12.37
CA VAL A 149 -2.70 -7.30 13.64
C VAL A 149 -3.39 -6.58 14.81
N LEU A 150 -3.85 -5.35 14.58
CA LEU A 150 -4.34 -4.47 15.65
C LEU A 150 -5.78 -4.76 16.08
N ARG A 151 -6.56 -5.52 15.29
CA ARG A 151 -7.87 -6.04 15.71
C ARG A 151 -7.79 -6.81 17.03
N GLU A 152 -6.71 -7.55 17.28
CA GLU A 152 -6.48 -8.30 18.53
C GLU A 152 -6.08 -7.42 19.72
N ALA A 153 -5.73 -6.15 19.48
CA ALA A 153 -5.30 -5.19 20.49
C ALA A 153 -6.45 -4.29 20.99
N SER A 154 -7.68 -4.49 20.52
CA SER A 154 -8.88 -3.73 20.92
C SER A 154 -8.66 -2.21 20.91
N LEU A 155 -8.12 -1.70 19.81
CA LEU A 155 -7.85 -0.27 19.69
C LEU A 155 -9.12 0.58 19.72
N PRO A 156 -9.03 1.85 20.19
CA PRO A 156 -10.10 2.80 20.02
C PRO A 156 -10.47 2.94 18.54
N LYS A 157 -11.77 2.89 18.24
CA LYS A 157 -12.31 3.03 16.87
C LYS A 157 -11.82 4.30 16.16
N SER A 158 -11.55 5.37 16.92
CA SER A 158 -11.00 6.62 16.40
C SER A 158 -9.59 6.44 15.81
N LEU A 159 -8.76 5.58 16.41
CA LEU A 159 -7.40 5.29 15.95
C LEU A 159 -7.42 4.35 14.75
N GLU A 160 -8.29 3.35 14.78
CA GLU A 160 -8.54 2.46 13.63
C GLU A 160 -8.95 3.26 12.39
N THR A 161 -9.89 4.20 12.56
CA THR A 161 -10.35 5.10 11.48
C THR A 161 -9.23 6.01 10.98
N LYS A 162 -8.36 6.53 11.87
CA LYS A 162 -7.21 7.35 11.47
C LYS A 162 -6.20 6.55 10.64
N ILE A 163 -5.89 5.32 11.05
CA ILE A 163 -4.96 4.44 10.34
C ILE A 163 -5.54 4.05 8.97
N ALA A 164 -6.79 3.56 8.95
CA ALA A 164 -7.46 3.17 7.71
C ALA A 164 -7.56 4.35 6.72
N GLY A 165 -8.01 5.51 7.21
CA GLY A 165 -8.15 6.70 6.39
C GLY A 165 -6.81 7.22 5.88
N GLU A 166 -5.78 7.27 6.72
CA GLU A 166 -4.45 7.75 6.31
C GLU A 166 -3.85 6.89 5.21
N SER A 167 -3.75 5.58 5.44
CA SER A 167 -3.22 4.65 4.44
C SER A 167 -3.98 4.68 3.12
N LEU A 168 -5.32 4.73 3.17
CA LEU A 168 -6.17 4.72 1.97
C LEU A 168 -5.87 5.92 1.03
N PHE A 169 -5.70 7.12 1.59
CA PHE A 169 -5.33 8.29 0.79
C PHE A 169 -3.83 8.35 0.51
N ASN A 170 -2.98 7.81 1.40
CA ASN A 170 -1.53 7.80 1.24
C ASN A 170 -1.09 6.97 0.04
N ASP A 171 -1.72 5.83 -0.22
CA ASP A 171 -1.42 5.01 -1.40
C ASP A 171 -1.74 5.75 -2.71
N GLY A 172 -2.90 6.40 -2.78
CA GLY A 172 -3.31 7.18 -3.95
C GLY A 172 -2.46 8.43 -4.17
N VAL A 173 -2.24 9.23 -3.13
CA VAL A 173 -1.46 10.47 -3.24
C VAL A 173 0.04 10.17 -3.41
N GLY A 174 0.56 9.18 -2.71
CA GLY A 174 1.96 8.74 -2.82
C GLY A 174 2.30 8.25 -4.22
N TYR A 175 1.38 7.51 -4.87
CA TYR A 175 1.52 7.13 -6.27
C TYR A 175 1.63 8.33 -7.21
N VAL A 176 0.78 9.35 -7.05
CA VAL A 176 0.84 10.59 -7.87
C VAL A 176 2.13 11.36 -7.61
N VAL A 177 2.56 11.50 -6.35
CA VAL A 177 3.84 12.15 -6.02
C VAL A 177 5.01 11.40 -6.65
N PHE A 178 4.98 10.06 -6.64
CA PHE A 178 5.97 9.22 -7.30
C PHE A 178 6.02 9.47 -8.81
N LEU A 179 4.88 9.40 -9.51
CA LEU A 179 4.82 9.63 -10.96
C LEU A 179 5.37 11.00 -11.35
N VAL A 180 4.98 12.04 -10.62
CA VAL A 180 5.46 13.41 -10.85
C VAL A 180 6.98 13.48 -10.65
N LEU A 181 7.53 12.90 -9.58
CA LEU A 181 8.97 12.92 -9.33
C LEU A 181 9.75 12.09 -10.35
N VAL A 182 9.24 10.93 -10.76
CA VAL A 182 9.84 10.09 -11.81
C VAL A 182 9.87 10.85 -13.14
N GLY A 183 8.78 11.49 -13.53
CA GLY A 183 8.71 12.28 -14.76
C GLY A 183 9.70 13.45 -14.80
N ILE A 184 10.06 14.01 -13.64
CA ILE A 184 11.09 15.06 -13.53
C ILE A 184 12.49 14.45 -13.46
N ALA A 185 12.67 13.33 -12.75
CA ALA A 185 13.95 12.65 -12.53
C ALA A 185 14.49 11.96 -13.78
N PHE A 186 13.59 11.40 -14.60
CA PHE A 186 13.90 10.61 -15.78
C PHE A 186 13.17 11.18 -17.00
N PRO A 187 13.55 12.37 -17.50
CA PRO A 187 12.89 12.98 -18.63
C PRO A 187 13.09 12.14 -19.90
N SER A 188 12.01 11.62 -20.46
CA SER A 188 11.97 11.08 -21.82
C SER A 188 11.98 12.24 -22.82
N GLY A 189 12.75 12.08 -23.91
CA GLY A 189 13.38 13.14 -24.72
C GLY A 189 12.55 14.28 -25.33
N GLU A 190 11.26 14.42 -25.04
CA GLU A 190 10.41 15.50 -25.56
C GLU A 190 9.79 16.40 -24.47
N ALA A 191 9.82 16.03 -23.19
CA ALA A 191 9.28 16.86 -22.11
C ALA A 191 10.33 17.82 -21.52
N HIS A 192 10.80 18.77 -22.35
CA HIS A 192 11.58 19.89 -21.84
C HIS A 192 10.69 20.82 -21.01
N GLY A 193 10.89 20.80 -19.69
CA GLY A 193 10.77 21.97 -18.84
C GLY A 193 9.36 22.48 -18.57
N SER A 194 8.80 22.08 -17.43
CA SER A 194 7.74 22.85 -16.79
C SER A 194 8.06 23.28 -15.36
N GLY A 195 9.27 22.95 -14.86
CA GLY A 195 9.71 23.29 -13.50
C GLY A 195 8.72 22.85 -12.41
N LEU A 196 8.82 23.48 -11.24
CA LEU A 196 7.89 23.26 -10.12
C LEU A 196 6.43 23.58 -10.48
N SER A 197 6.19 24.53 -11.39
CA SER A 197 4.85 24.94 -11.81
C SER A 197 4.11 23.85 -12.58
N GLY A 198 4.76 23.18 -13.53
CA GLY A 198 4.09 22.09 -14.26
C GLY A 198 4.02 20.81 -13.46
N ALA A 199 4.96 20.55 -12.55
CA ALA A 199 4.82 19.47 -11.58
C ALA A 199 3.57 19.66 -10.72
N ALA A 200 3.33 20.89 -10.24
CA ALA A 200 2.12 21.22 -9.48
C ALA A 200 0.85 21.12 -10.33
N GLN A 201 0.90 21.54 -11.61
CA GLN A 201 -0.22 21.42 -12.53
C GLN A 201 -0.57 19.95 -12.83
N LEU A 202 0.44 19.11 -13.10
CA LEU A 202 0.27 17.67 -13.33
C LEU A 202 -0.30 17.00 -12.09
N PHE A 203 0.27 17.26 -10.90
CA PHE A 203 -0.25 16.76 -9.64
C PHE A 203 -1.73 17.14 -9.45
N LEU A 204 -2.08 18.40 -9.70
CA LEU A 204 -3.44 18.88 -9.53
C LEU A 204 -4.40 18.24 -10.54
N GLN A 205 -3.97 18.09 -11.79
CA GLN A 205 -4.73 17.43 -12.85
C GLN A 205 -4.98 15.96 -12.51
N GLU A 206 -3.95 15.22 -12.12
CA GLU A 206 -4.06 13.79 -11.79
C GLU A 206 -4.91 13.56 -10.54
N ALA A 207 -4.64 14.30 -9.46
CA ALA A 207 -5.32 14.12 -8.19
C ALA A 207 -6.78 14.58 -8.24
N LEU A 208 -7.06 15.79 -8.76
CA LEU A 208 -8.45 16.27 -8.88
C LEU A 208 -9.20 15.54 -9.97
N GLY A 209 -8.56 15.24 -11.10
CA GLY A 209 -9.17 14.49 -12.20
C GLY A 209 -9.62 13.10 -11.74
N GLY A 210 -8.76 12.38 -11.02
CA GLY A 210 -9.07 11.07 -10.45
C GLY A 210 -10.20 11.16 -9.42
N ALA A 211 -10.14 12.13 -8.51
CA ALA A 211 -11.19 12.33 -7.50
C ALA A 211 -12.56 12.66 -8.12
N VAL A 212 -12.60 13.59 -9.08
CA VAL A 212 -13.84 13.95 -9.78
C VAL A 212 -14.39 12.77 -10.56
N LEU A 213 -13.55 12.06 -11.31
CA LEU A 213 -13.95 10.88 -12.06
C LEU A 213 -14.51 9.79 -11.14
N GLY A 214 -13.85 9.50 -10.02
CA GLY A 214 -14.29 8.49 -9.05
C GLY A 214 -15.62 8.85 -8.40
N LEU A 215 -15.82 10.11 -8.03
CA LEU A 215 -17.09 10.58 -7.49
C LEU A 215 -18.22 10.55 -8.53
N VAL A 216 -17.96 10.97 -9.77
CA VAL A 216 -18.96 10.96 -10.84
C VAL A 216 -19.32 9.54 -11.24
N ALA A 217 -18.33 8.68 -11.51
CA ALA A 217 -18.53 7.29 -11.88
C ALA A 217 -19.21 6.50 -10.75
N GLY A 218 -18.76 6.68 -9.50
CA GLY A 218 -19.39 6.10 -8.32
C GLY A 218 -20.85 6.55 -8.16
N TRP A 219 -21.14 7.84 -8.37
CA TRP A 219 -22.51 8.35 -8.29
C TRP A 219 -23.42 7.81 -9.41
N LEU A 220 -22.90 7.72 -10.65
CA LEU A 220 -23.63 7.12 -11.77
C LEU A 220 -23.95 5.65 -11.49
N THR A 221 -22.95 4.90 -11.04
CA THR A 221 -23.11 3.50 -10.62
C THR A 221 -24.14 3.36 -9.52
N PHE A 222 -24.05 4.16 -8.46
CA PHE A 222 -25.04 4.20 -7.39
C PHE A 222 -26.46 4.44 -7.92
N ARG A 223 -26.62 5.38 -8.86
CA ARG A 223 -27.92 5.71 -9.46
C ARG A 223 -28.51 4.53 -10.23
N VAL A 224 -27.67 3.77 -10.95
CA VAL A 224 -28.09 2.56 -11.65
C VAL A 224 -28.48 1.47 -10.64
N MET A 225 -27.65 1.21 -9.64
CA MET A 225 -27.88 0.18 -8.62
C MET A 225 -29.19 0.38 -7.86
N ARG A 226 -29.59 1.63 -7.58
CA ARG A 226 -30.87 1.93 -6.91
C ARG A 226 -32.11 1.44 -7.65
N HIS A 227 -32.01 1.13 -8.95
CA HIS A 227 -33.12 0.61 -9.75
C HIS A 227 -33.00 -0.91 -10.02
N ILE A 228 -32.00 -1.55 -9.43
CA ILE A 228 -31.71 -2.98 -9.56
C ILE A 228 -32.02 -3.64 -8.21
N ASN A 229 -32.62 -4.83 -8.25
CA ASN A 229 -32.84 -5.67 -7.09
C ASN A 229 -32.32 -7.08 -7.38
N ASP A 230 -31.05 -7.17 -7.76
CA ASP A 230 -30.33 -8.39 -8.08
C ASP A 230 -28.92 -8.29 -7.48
N PRO A 231 -28.65 -8.99 -6.35
CA PRO A 231 -27.35 -8.95 -5.70
C PRO A 231 -26.17 -9.30 -6.61
N SER A 232 -26.37 -10.24 -7.55
CA SER A 232 -25.29 -10.69 -8.44
C SER A 232 -24.93 -9.63 -9.47
N LEU A 233 -25.95 -8.97 -10.03
CA LEU A 233 -25.75 -7.87 -10.98
C LEU A 233 -25.13 -6.66 -10.29
N GLU A 234 -25.54 -6.35 -9.06
CA GLU A 234 -24.96 -5.26 -8.28
C GLU A 234 -23.48 -5.50 -7.96
N VAL A 235 -23.09 -6.72 -7.56
CA VAL A 235 -21.67 -7.11 -7.42
C VAL A 235 -20.93 -6.91 -8.74
N LEU A 236 -21.48 -7.40 -9.85
CA LEU A 236 -20.86 -7.26 -11.18
C LEU A 236 -20.66 -5.79 -11.57
N ILE A 237 -21.63 -4.92 -11.27
CA ILE A 237 -21.53 -3.49 -11.55
C ILE A 237 -20.43 -2.84 -10.69
N THR A 238 -20.30 -3.21 -9.41
CA THR A 238 -19.19 -2.70 -8.58
C THR A 238 -17.84 -3.15 -9.09
N LEU A 239 -17.72 -4.40 -9.55
CA LEU A 239 -16.51 -4.92 -10.19
C LEU A 239 -16.20 -4.18 -11.49
N GLY A 240 -17.23 -3.92 -12.31
CA GLY A 240 -17.12 -3.10 -13.52
C GLY A 240 -16.71 -1.66 -13.24
N LEU A 241 -17.15 -1.06 -12.14
CA LEU A 241 -16.69 0.26 -11.70
C LEU A 241 -15.21 0.23 -11.28
N ALA A 242 -14.80 -0.79 -10.54
CA ALA A 242 -13.41 -0.91 -10.09
C ALA A 242 -12.45 -1.11 -11.26
N PHE A 243 -12.69 -2.07 -12.15
CA PHE A 243 -11.83 -2.29 -13.33
C PHE A 243 -12.02 -1.21 -14.41
N GLY A 244 -13.27 -1.00 -14.85
CA GLY A 244 -13.56 -0.11 -15.96
C GLY A 244 -13.31 1.36 -15.61
N GLY A 245 -13.54 1.77 -14.36
CA GLY A 245 -13.17 3.09 -13.88
C GLY A 245 -11.66 3.27 -13.84
N TYR A 246 -10.90 2.24 -13.48
CA TYR A 246 -9.44 2.28 -13.39
C TYR A 246 -8.83 2.49 -14.77
N GLU A 247 -9.20 1.63 -15.73
CA GLU A 247 -8.78 1.74 -17.13
C GLU A 247 -9.21 3.06 -17.76
N LEU A 248 -10.41 3.55 -17.45
CA LEU A 248 -10.87 4.86 -17.92
C LEU A 248 -10.01 6.00 -17.35
N SER A 249 -9.56 5.87 -16.10
CA SER A 249 -8.68 6.88 -15.47
C SER A 249 -7.32 6.93 -16.16
N VAL A 250 -6.74 5.76 -16.44
CA VAL A 250 -5.49 5.61 -17.19
C VAL A 250 -5.63 6.25 -18.58
N ALA A 251 -6.71 5.93 -19.30
CA ALA A 251 -6.99 6.48 -20.63
C ALA A 251 -7.21 8.01 -20.64
N LEU A 252 -7.70 8.58 -19.54
CA LEU A 252 -7.90 10.02 -19.38
C LEU A 252 -6.69 10.74 -18.78
N HIS A 253 -5.60 10.03 -18.51
CA HIS A 253 -4.41 10.56 -17.83
C HIS A 253 -4.73 11.24 -16.49
N VAL A 254 -5.57 10.57 -15.69
CA VAL A 254 -5.89 10.98 -14.32
C VAL A 254 -5.57 9.85 -13.34
N SER A 255 -5.47 10.16 -12.04
CA SER A 255 -5.05 9.17 -11.04
C SER A 255 -6.08 8.04 -10.86
N ALA A 256 -5.75 6.86 -11.38
CA ALA A 256 -6.56 5.65 -11.25
C ALA A 256 -6.68 5.17 -9.79
N PRO A 257 -5.62 5.19 -8.95
CA PRO A 257 -5.73 4.93 -7.52
C PRO A 257 -6.71 5.85 -6.79
N ILE A 258 -6.64 7.17 -7.04
CA ILE A 258 -7.52 8.14 -6.38
C ILE A 258 -8.97 7.97 -6.87
N MET A 259 -9.17 7.67 -8.15
CA MET A 259 -10.48 7.33 -8.68
C MET A 259 -11.08 6.13 -7.93
N ALA A 260 -10.31 5.05 -7.75
CA ALA A 260 -10.77 3.84 -7.07
C ALA A 260 -11.15 4.11 -5.61
N VAL A 261 -10.34 4.89 -4.89
CA VAL A 261 -10.62 5.32 -3.51
C VAL A 261 -11.92 6.15 -3.44
N CYS A 262 -12.05 7.17 -4.28
CA CYS A 262 -13.23 8.04 -4.27
C CYS A 262 -14.51 7.29 -4.67
N ALA A 263 -14.43 6.40 -5.66
CA ALA A 263 -15.53 5.55 -6.08
C ALA A 263 -15.93 4.56 -4.97
N GLY A 264 -14.96 3.88 -4.36
CA GLY A 264 -15.18 2.92 -3.27
C GLY A 264 -15.80 3.57 -2.03
N LEU A 265 -15.31 4.75 -1.61
CA LEU A 265 -15.87 5.50 -0.49
C LEU A 265 -17.33 5.91 -0.74
N LEU A 266 -17.66 6.30 -1.98
CA LEU A 266 -19.02 6.69 -2.35
C LEU A 266 -19.98 5.50 -2.32
N ILE A 267 -19.58 4.37 -2.92
CA ILE A 267 -20.39 3.14 -2.92
C ILE A 267 -20.55 2.59 -1.50
N GLY A 268 -19.48 2.58 -0.71
CA GLY A 268 -19.47 2.10 0.67
C GLY A 268 -20.38 2.89 1.63
N ASP A 269 -20.55 4.20 1.44
CA ASP A 269 -21.43 5.02 2.29
C ASP A 269 -22.83 5.24 1.69
N ILE A 270 -22.92 5.76 0.47
CA ILE A 270 -24.20 6.17 -0.13
C ILE A 270 -24.96 4.95 -0.67
N GLY A 271 -24.26 4.02 -1.35
CA GLY A 271 -24.82 2.74 -1.82
C GLY A 271 -25.44 1.94 -0.68
N ALA A 272 -24.67 1.79 0.39
CA ALA A 272 -25.06 1.04 1.58
C ALA A 272 -26.22 1.62 2.40
N ARG A 273 -26.47 2.95 2.33
CA ARG A 273 -27.52 3.62 3.12
C ARG A 273 -28.82 3.90 2.36
N HIS A 274 -28.76 4.11 1.04
CA HIS A 274 -29.90 4.62 0.27
C HIS A 274 -30.17 3.91 -1.06
N GLY A 275 -29.31 2.96 -1.46
CA GLY A 275 -29.37 2.31 -2.77
C GLY A 275 -29.64 0.80 -2.73
N MET A 276 -29.18 0.12 -1.68
CA MET A 276 -29.17 -1.35 -1.61
C MET A 276 -30.16 -1.90 -0.59
N SER A 277 -30.71 -3.08 -0.90
CA SER A 277 -31.34 -3.92 0.12
C SER A 277 -30.30 -4.40 1.15
N GLU A 278 -30.73 -4.77 2.37
CA GLU A 278 -29.81 -5.32 3.38
C GLU A 278 -29.11 -6.60 2.91
N GLU A 279 -29.82 -7.41 2.11
CA GLU A 279 -29.29 -8.62 1.51
C GLU A 279 -28.20 -8.28 0.48
N THR A 280 -28.49 -7.41 -0.48
CA THR A 280 -27.49 -7.02 -1.50
C THR A 280 -26.25 -6.43 -0.85
N ARG A 281 -26.43 -5.55 0.15
CA ARG A 281 -25.32 -4.96 0.88
C ARG A 281 -24.41 -6.03 1.48
N ARG A 282 -24.98 -7.08 2.07
CA ARG A 282 -24.21 -8.19 2.64
C ARG A 282 -23.44 -8.97 1.57
N TYR A 283 -24.03 -9.20 0.41
CA TYR A 283 -23.36 -9.85 -0.73
C TYR A 283 -22.18 -9.03 -1.25
N VAL A 284 -22.37 -7.73 -1.46
CA VAL A 284 -21.31 -6.82 -1.92
C VAL A 284 -20.18 -6.73 -0.89
N ASP A 285 -20.50 -6.53 0.40
CA ASP A 285 -19.53 -6.44 1.49
C ASP A 285 -18.72 -7.75 1.62
N MET A 286 -19.39 -8.91 1.63
CA MET A 286 -18.72 -10.20 1.74
C MET A 286 -17.87 -10.50 0.49
N PHE A 287 -18.35 -10.19 -0.71
CA PHE A 287 -17.58 -10.38 -1.94
C PHE A 287 -16.29 -9.56 -1.92
N TRP A 288 -16.39 -8.25 -1.65
CA TRP A 288 -15.24 -7.36 -1.62
C TRP A 288 -14.28 -7.66 -0.48
N HIS A 289 -14.80 -8.11 0.68
CA HIS A 289 -13.95 -8.60 1.76
C HIS A 289 -13.12 -9.82 1.35
N LEU A 290 -13.72 -10.80 0.67
CA LEU A 290 -13.00 -11.99 0.19
C LEU A 290 -11.99 -11.64 -0.92
N ILE A 291 -12.35 -10.74 -1.84
CA ILE A 291 -11.42 -10.26 -2.87
C ILE A 291 -10.22 -9.55 -2.22
N ASP A 292 -10.46 -8.66 -1.26
CA ASP A 292 -9.41 -7.98 -0.51
C ASP A 292 -8.48 -8.98 0.19
N GLU A 293 -9.02 -9.98 0.89
CA GLU A 293 -8.22 -11.01 1.55
C GLU A 293 -7.38 -11.84 0.57
N ILE A 294 -7.96 -12.25 -0.56
CA ILE A 294 -7.25 -13.04 -1.58
C ILE A 294 -6.15 -12.22 -2.23
N LEU A 295 -6.42 -10.98 -2.62
CA LEU A 295 -5.44 -10.11 -3.26
C LEU A 295 -4.30 -9.77 -2.31
N ASN A 296 -4.57 -9.51 -1.03
CA ASN A 296 -3.52 -9.31 -0.04
C ASN A 296 -2.71 -10.58 0.20
N ALA A 297 -3.33 -11.75 0.26
CA ALA A 297 -2.61 -13.01 0.37
C ALA A 297 -1.63 -13.22 -0.80
N VAL A 298 -2.08 -12.94 -2.03
CA VAL A 298 -1.23 -12.99 -3.23
C VAL A 298 -0.15 -11.92 -3.19
N LEU A 299 -0.46 -10.68 -2.79
CA LEU A 299 0.50 -9.60 -2.66
C LEU A 299 1.65 -9.96 -1.71
N PHE A 300 1.33 -10.46 -0.51
CA PHE A 300 2.33 -10.80 0.50
C PHE A 300 3.15 -12.04 0.11
N LEU A 301 2.52 -13.00 -0.58
CA LEU A 301 3.23 -14.10 -1.22
C LEU A 301 4.26 -13.56 -2.22
N LEU A 302 3.82 -12.72 -3.16
CA LEU A 302 4.68 -12.16 -4.20
C LEU A 302 5.86 -11.41 -3.60
N ILE A 303 5.64 -10.54 -2.60
CA ILE A 303 6.72 -9.84 -1.87
C ILE A 303 7.74 -10.84 -1.29
N GLY A 304 7.28 -11.98 -0.75
CA GLY A 304 8.17 -12.98 -0.14
C GLY A 304 8.96 -13.81 -1.15
N VAL A 305 8.46 -13.96 -2.38
CA VAL A 305 9.18 -14.63 -3.46
C VAL A 305 10.10 -13.63 -4.20
N GLU A 306 9.81 -12.33 -4.16
CA GLU A 306 10.60 -11.27 -4.80
C GLU A 306 12.07 -11.20 -4.31
N VAL A 307 12.41 -11.84 -3.18
CA VAL A 307 13.82 -12.03 -2.73
C VAL A 307 14.71 -12.55 -3.87
N PHE A 308 14.20 -13.41 -4.74
CA PHE A 308 14.99 -14.01 -5.83
C PHE A 308 15.39 -13.01 -6.91
N ALA A 309 14.59 -11.95 -7.13
CA ALA A 309 14.85 -10.92 -8.13
C ALA A 309 15.79 -9.82 -7.60
N VAL A 310 15.84 -9.61 -6.27
CA VAL A 310 16.68 -8.59 -5.66
C VAL A 310 18.13 -9.08 -5.53
N THR A 311 19.06 -8.33 -6.11
CA THR A 311 20.50 -8.58 -5.91
C THR A 311 20.98 -7.89 -4.65
N PHE A 312 21.38 -8.66 -3.64
CA PHE A 312 21.93 -8.12 -2.40
C PHE A 312 23.45 -7.96 -2.53
N ASP A 313 23.90 -6.73 -2.69
CA ASP A 313 25.33 -6.41 -2.55
C ASP A 313 25.65 -5.98 -1.12
N THR A 314 26.72 -6.54 -0.57
CA THR A 314 27.24 -6.18 0.77
C THR A 314 27.64 -4.71 0.87
N SER A 315 28.05 -4.08 -0.24
CA SER A 315 28.31 -2.63 -0.29
C SER A 315 27.05 -1.79 0.01
N SER A 316 25.88 -2.32 -0.32
CA SER A 316 24.58 -1.66 -0.19
C SER A 316 23.90 -1.93 1.17
N ALA A 317 24.42 -2.88 1.96
CA ALA A 317 23.85 -3.26 3.25
C ALA A 317 23.79 -2.10 4.25
N PHE A 318 24.81 -1.23 4.27
CA PHE A 318 24.83 -0.06 5.14
C PHE A 318 23.71 0.93 4.78
N ALA A 319 23.54 1.21 3.48
CA ALA A 319 22.47 2.07 2.99
C ALA A 319 21.08 1.48 3.29
N ALA A 320 20.91 0.17 3.10
CA ALA A 320 19.66 -0.52 3.38
C ALA A 320 19.29 -0.46 4.88
N VAL A 321 20.22 -0.69 5.80
CA VAL A 321 19.96 -0.58 7.25
C VAL A 321 19.65 0.87 7.65
N PHE A 322 20.39 1.84 7.10
CA PHE A 322 20.12 3.25 7.39
C PHE A 322 18.78 3.72 6.81
N SER A 323 18.35 3.16 5.69
CA SER A 323 17.06 3.47 5.09
C SER A 323 15.88 3.08 5.99
N ILE A 324 16.02 2.05 6.84
CA ILE A 324 15.05 1.70 7.88
C ILE A 324 14.96 2.83 8.91
N ALA A 325 16.10 3.33 9.40
CA ALA A 325 16.12 4.44 10.36
C ALA A 325 15.50 5.71 9.76
N LEU A 326 15.83 6.03 8.50
CA LEU A 326 15.22 7.14 7.78
C LEU A 326 13.70 6.96 7.60
N ALA A 327 13.24 5.76 7.24
CA ALA A 327 11.81 5.49 7.10
C ALA A 327 11.05 5.66 8.42
N LEU A 328 11.64 5.24 9.55
CA LEU A 328 11.06 5.43 10.89
C LEU A 328 11.03 6.91 11.30
N LEU A 329 12.11 7.66 11.04
CA LEU A 329 12.18 9.10 11.30
C LEU A 329 11.19 9.89 10.44
N ALA A 330 11.12 9.54 9.15
CA ALA A 330 10.17 10.09 8.21
C ALA A 330 8.74 9.85 8.68
N ARG A 331 8.41 8.62 9.07
CA ARG A 331 7.09 8.27 9.61
C ARG A 331 6.78 9.04 10.90
N LEU A 332 7.73 9.13 11.82
CA LEU A 332 7.56 9.91 13.05
C LEU A 332 7.26 11.37 12.73
N SER A 333 7.99 11.97 11.78
CA SER A 333 7.75 13.36 11.35
C SER A 333 6.38 13.54 10.69
N ALA A 334 5.99 12.60 9.83
CA ALA A 334 4.74 12.60 9.08
C ALA A 334 3.51 12.48 10.00
N VAL A 335 3.65 11.85 11.16
CA VAL A 335 2.58 11.72 12.16
C VAL A 335 2.65 12.84 13.20
N ALA A 336 3.83 13.09 13.79
CA ALA A 336 3.98 14.01 14.89
C ALA A 336 3.67 15.46 14.49
N VAL A 337 4.11 15.90 13.30
CA VAL A 337 3.89 17.29 12.86
C VAL A 337 2.40 17.60 12.68
N PRO A 338 1.58 16.82 11.93
CA PRO A 338 0.14 17.03 11.87
C PRO A 338 -0.56 16.97 13.23
N VAL A 339 -0.20 16.00 14.08
CA VAL A 339 -0.82 15.85 15.40
C VAL A 339 -0.52 17.05 16.29
N LEU A 340 0.73 17.51 16.33
CA LEU A 340 1.13 18.68 17.12
C LEU A 340 0.50 19.97 16.61
N LEU A 341 0.37 20.14 15.29
CA LEU A 341 -0.30 21.29 14.68
C LEU A 341 -1.78 21.36 15.08
N LEU A 342 -2.46 20.22 15.13
CA LEU A 342 -3.88 20.14 15.48
C LEU A 342 -4.15 20.06 16.99
N ARG A 343 -3.14 19.78 17.81
CA ARG A 343 -3.27 19.65 19.27
C ARG A 343 -3.95 20.84 19.97
N PRO A 344 -3.75 22.11 19.55
CA PRO A 344 -4.47 23.25 20.14
C PRO A 344 -5.98 23.24 19.88
N PHE A 345 -6.40 22.61 18.77
CA PHE A 345 -7.79 22.60 18.31
C PHE A 345 -8.51 21.28 18.60
N ARG A 346 -7.77 20.24 18.99
CA ARG A 346 -8.28 18.89 19.16
C ARG A 346 -7.48 18.09 20.19
N ALA A 347 -8.19 17.37 21.06
CA ALA A 347 -7.58 16.42 21.97
C ALA A 347 -7.11 15.16 21.21
N PHE A 348 -5.90 14.70 21.55
CA PHE A 348 -5.34 13.44 21.06
C PHE A 348 -4.86 12.61 22.24
N ASP A 349 -5.11 11.30 22.17
CA ASP A 349 -4.61 10.36 23.17
C ASP A 349 -3.09 10.28 23.08
N GLN A 350 -2.42 10.10 24.22
CA GLN A 350 -0.96 10.01 24.30
C GLN A 350 -0.40 8.87 23.45
N GLY A 351 -1.19 7.81 23.22
CA GLY A 351 -0.85 6.70 22.35
C GLY A 351 -0.94 6.97 20.84
N THR A 352 -1.52 8.10 20.40
CA THR A 352 -1.75 8.38 18.97
C THR A 352 -0.44 8.38 18.18
N ILE A 353 0.54 9.19 18.59
CA ILE A 353 1.83 9.30 17.88
C ILE A 353 2.59 7.97 17.85
N PRO A 354 2.87 7.30 18.99
CA PRO A 354 3.66 6.07 18.97
C PRO A 354 2.96 4.93 18.21
N ILE A 355 1.64 4.76 18.38
CA ILE A 355 0.90 3.69 17.69
C ILE A 355 0.81 3.95 16.19
N MET A 356 0.53 5.19 15.76
CA MET A 356 0.46 5.51 14.33
C MET A 356 1.84 5.53 13.64
N THR A 357 2.90 5.86 14.40
CA THR A 357 4.27 5.81 13.88
C THR A 357 4.71 4.36 13.70
N TRP A 358 4.53 3.54 14.73
CA TRP A 358 4.96 2.15 14.70
C TRP A 358 4.06 1.26 13.85
N GLY A 359 2.76 1.57 13.80
CA GLY A 359 1.77 0.93 12.95
C GLY A 359 1.71 1.49 11.53
N GLY A 360 2.67 2.30 11.09
CA GLY A 360 2.79 2.69 9.69
C GLY A 360 3.51 1.62 8.87
N LEU A 361 2.90 0.44 8.69
CA LEU A 361 3.52 -0.65 7.95
C LEU A 361 3.68 -0.29 6.47
N LYS A 362 4.81 -0.67 5.88
CA LYS A 362 5.07 -0.49 4.45
C LYS A 362 4.48 -1.64 3.65
N GLY A 363 3.77 -1.30 2.58
CA GLY A 363 3.08 -2.26 1.71
C GLY A 363 3.87 -2.66 0.48
N GLY A 364 3.34 -3.63 -0.25
CA GLY A 364 3.88 -4.10 -1.52
C GLY A 364 3.90 -3.06 -2.63
N ILE A 365 3.07 -2.01 -2.52
CA ILE A 365 3.07 -0.87 -3.46
C ILE A 365 4.47 -0.25 -3.55
N SER A 366 5.17 -0.10 -2.42
CA SER A 366 6.54 0.44 -2.40
C SER A 366 7.49 -0.39 -3.26
N VAL A 367 7.36 -1.72 -3.21
CA VAL A 367 8.19 -2.66 -3.99
C VAL A 367 7.86 -2.56 -5.47
N ALA A 368 6.58 -2.54 -5.85
CA ALA A 368 6.18 -2.40 -7.24
C ALA A 368 6.64 -1.06 -7.83
N LEU A 369 6.47 0.03 -7.08
CA LEU A 369 6.95 1.34 -7.52
C LEU A 369 8.47 1.33 -7.73
N ALA A 370 9.24 0.69 -6.85
CA ALA A 370 10.68 0.55 -7.03
C ALA A 370 11.05 -0.29 -8.27
N LEU A 371 10.30 -1.35 -8.57
CA LEU A 371 10.50 -2.20 -9.76
C LEU A 371 10.08 -1.51 -11.06
N SER A 372 9.09 -0.59 -11.00
CA SER A 372 8.66 0.21 -12.15
C SER A 372 9.67 1.29 -12.58
N LEU A 373 10.74 1.50 -11.79
CA LEU A 373 11.73 2.51 -12.11
C LEU A 373 12.53 2.13 -13.37
N PRO A 374 12.85 3.11 -14.23
CA PRO A 374 13.76 2.88 -15.35
C PRO A 374 15.10 2.28 -14.88
N GLU A 375 15.69 1.43 -15.71
CA GLU A 375 17.03 0.91 -15.44
C GLU A 375 18.04 2.05 -15.33
N GLY A 376 18.80 2.06 -14.24
CA GLY A 376 19.77 3.09 -13.95
C GLY A 376 20.75 2.66 -12.87
N GLU A 377 21.83 3.43 -12.70
CA GLU A 377 22.89 3.14 -11.73
C GLU A 377 22.37 3.00 -10.29
N TRP A 378 21.36 3.79 -9.93
CA TRP A 378 20.79 3.85 -8.59
C TRP A 378 19.65 2.85 -8.34
N THR A 379 19.10 2.25 -9.40
CA THR A 379 17.92 1.37 -9.32
C THR A 379 18.16 0.14 -8.45
N PRO A 380 19.30 -0.59 -8.54
CA PRO A 380 19.58 -1.71 -7.64
C PRO A 380 19.62 -1.31 -6.17
N LEU A 381 20.25 -0.16 -5.86
CA LEU A 381 20.35 0.33 -4.48
C LEU A 381 18.98 0.71 -3.91
N ILE A 382 18.13 1.34 -4.72
CA ILE A 382 16.74 1.66 -4.37
C ILE A 382 15.97 0.37 -4.10
N LEU A 383 16.04 -0.61 -4.99
CA LEU A 383 15.35 -1.89 -4.84
C LEU A 383 15.76 -2.61 -3.55
N THR A 384 17.06 -2.77 -3.30
CA THR A 384 17.56 -3.42 -2.08
C THR A 384 17.10 -2.67 -0.83
N SER A 385 17.18 -1.34 -0.83
CA SER A 385 16.77 -0.52 0.33
C SER A 385 15.27 -0.59 0.57
N THR A 386 14.45 -0.49 -0.48
CA THR A 386 13.00 -0.65 -0.43
C THR A 386 12.62 -2.01 0.14
N TYR A 387 13.24 -3.07 -0.37
CA TYR A 387 12.96 -4.42 0.08
C TYR A 387 13.29 -4.59 1.57
N CYS A 388 14.45 -4.13 2.01
CA CYS A 388 14.84 -4.16 3.43
C CYS A 388 13.87 -3.39 4.33
N VAL A 389 13.43 -2.20 3.90
CA VAL A 389 12.45 -1.39 4.64
C VAL A 389 11.10 -2.10 4.73
N VAL A 390 10.61 -2.67 3.63
CA VAL A 390 9.32 -3.37 3.58
C VAL A 390 9.34 -4.63 4.43
N ILE A 391 10.38 -5.48 4.31
CA ILE A 391 10.50 -6.69 5.14
C ILE A 391 10.65 -6.35 6.63
N PHE A 392 11.49 -5.36 6.97
CA PHE A 392 11.59 -4.89 8.35
C PHE A 392 10.24 -4.41 8.86
N SER A 393 9.53 -3.63 8.06
CA SER A 393 8.25 -3.08 8.45
C SER A 393 7.23 -4.19 8.71
N ILE A 394 6.99 -5.08 7.74
CA ILE A 394 5.97 -6.12 7.87
C ILE A 394 6.32 -7.13 8.97
N VAL A 395 7.57 -7.59 9.05
CA VAL A 395 7.96 -8.64 10.00
C VAL A 395 8.21 -8.06 11.38
N VAL A 396 9.03 -7.02 11.50
CA VAL A 396 9.42 -6.47 12.80
C VAL A 396 8.33 -5.55 13.33
N GLN A 397 7.94 -4.50 12.61
CA GLN A 397 6.90 -3.59 13.10
C GLN A 397 5.55 -4.31 13.18
N GLY A 398 5.21 -5.14 12.19
CA GLY A 398 3.94 -5.85 12.16
C GLY A 398 3.75 -6.81 13.34
N LEU A 399 4.78 -7.56 13.73
CA LEU A 399 4.67 -8.46 14.89
C LEU A 399 4.75 -7.72 16.24
N THR A 400 5.34 -6.51 16.27
CA THR A 400 5.56 -5.76 17.52
C THR A 400 4.54 -4.66 17.78
N VAL A 401 3.72 -4.28 16.78
CA VAL A 401 2.71 -3.21 16.92
C VAL A 401 1.58 -3.58 17.88
N ALA A 402 1.08 -4.82 17.87
CA ALA A 402 0.05 -5.26 18.81
C ALA A 402 0.54 -5.23 20.27
N PRO A 403 1.71 -5.78 20.62
CA PRO A 403 2.30 -5.61 21.95
C PRO A 403 2.48 -4.15 22.38
N LEU A 404 2.93 -3.29 21.46
CA LEU A 404 3.08 -1.86 21.72
C LEU A 404 1.73 -1.19 22.02
N ALA A 405 0.73 -1.45 21.17
CA ALA A 405 -0.64 -0.97 21.34
C ALA A 405 -1.24 -1.42 22.68
N LYS A 406 -1.03 -2.67 23.09
CA LYS A 406 -1.50 -3.18 24.39
C LYS A 406 -0.81 -2.52 25.59
N ARG A 407 0.45 -2.07 25.44
CA ARG A 407 1.19 -1.38 26.51
C ARG A 407 0.79 0.08 26.65
N ILE A 408 0.61 0.78 25.52
CA ILE A 408 0.38 2.23 25.48
C ILE A 408 -1.12 2.57 25.45
N GLY A 409 -1.95 1.70 24.88
CA GLY A 409 -3.39 1.86 24.74
C GLY A 409 -4.21 1.39 25.94
N ARG A 410 -3.57 0.88 27.01
CA ARG A 410 -4.26 0.73 28.29
C ARG A 410 -4.61 2.12 28.80
N GLU A 411 -5.91 2.42 28.87
CA GLU A 411 -6.39 3.52 29.69
C GLU A 411 -5.80 3.37 31.11
N PRO A 412 -5.44 4.47 31.81
CA PRO A 412 -5.13 4.36 33.22
C PRO A 412 -6.35 3.75 33.90
N GLU A 413 -6.21 2.55 34.46
CA GLU A 413 -7.19 2.05 35.42
C GLU A 413 -7.33 3.14 36.47
N LEU A 414 -8.51 3.79 36.48
CA LEU A 414 -8.91 4.69 37.55
C LEU A 414 -8.90 3.86 38.83
N MET A 415 -7.79 3.93 39.58
CA MET A 415 -7.73 3.50 40.97
C MET A 415 -8.49 4.47 41.86
#